data_AF-A3JLN4-F1
#
_entry.id   AF-A3JLN4-F1
#
_cell.length_a   1.000
_cell.length_b   1.000
_cell.length_c   1.000
_cell.angle_alpha   90.00
_cell.angle_beta   90.00
_cell.angle_gamma   90.00
#
_symmetry.space_group_name_H-M   'P 1'
#
loop_
_entity.id
_entity.type
_entity.pdbx_description
1 polymer ?
#
loop_
_entity_poly.entity_id
_entity_poly.type
_entity_poly.pdbx_seq_one_letter_code
_entity_poly.pdbx_strand_id
1 'polypeptide(L)'
;MKVLVINQDADADKLALQSRQMDALGLNWERIGAATLDTITPPTDHKFWRRWHRIMTSSEKVQFASHFSAWQRVLHSGQPGLIIEDGILLASGIHEFLNQIAEMTVPQHITIQASDDKKLVSKTLDADVPMRRIYQDYTGSAAYVLFPLGASKMISRAAKVVVAPIDAAISDARDLVSFQADPALATHMDDSDTKNRFALPETVKVNSNNRLVFRCRRINAQLAKGINFLAYRPISVYRTVSVATKWPDLGLKK
;
A
#
# COMPACT_ATOMS: atom_id res chain seq x y z
N MET A 1 -14.72 7.00 -9.09
CA MET A 1 -14.07 5.93 -8.28
C MET A 1 -14.41 6.13 -6.80
N LYS A 2 -14.53 5.05 -6.00
CA LYS A 2 -14.85 5.11 -4.56
C LYS A 2 -13.57 5.06 -3.71
N VAL A 3 -13.56 5.77 -2.58
CA VAL A 3 -12.53 5.67 -1.54
C VAL A 3 -12.91 4.62 -0.49
N LEU A 4 -12.00 3.72 -0.16
CA LEU A 4 -12.13 2.68 0.84
C LEU A 4 -11.23 3.03 2.02
N VAL A 5 -11.83 3.39 3.15
CA VAL A 5 -11.11 3.80 4.36
C VAL A 5 -11.05 2.62 5.32
N ILE A 6 -9.84 2.08 5.52
CA ILE A 6 -9.59 1.01 6.50
C ILE A 6 -9.45 1.65 7.89
N ASN A 7 -10.32 1.27 8.81
CA ASN A 7 -10.36 1.84 10.16
C ASN A 7 -10.72 0.77 11.20
N GLN A 8 -10.09 0.83 12.37
CA GLN A 8 -10.45 -0.05 13.49
C GLN A 8 -11.76 0.41 14.16
N ASP A 9 -12.61 -0.52 14.60
CA ASP A 9 -13.89 -0.20 15.27
C ASP A 9 -13.75 0.63 16.54
N ALA A 10 -12.62 0.50 17.24
CA ALA A 10 -12.34 1.28 18.44
C ALA A 10 -11.94 2.75 18.13
N ASP A 11 -11.49 3.06 16.91
CA ASP A 11 -10.89 4.36 16.56
C ASP A 11 -11.92 5.30 15.91
N ALA A 12 -12.99 5.62 16.65
CA ALA A 12 -14.09 6.47 16.18
C ALA A 12 -13.64 7.90 15.81
N ASP A 13 -12.66 8.45 16.54
CA ASP A 13 -12.14 9.80 16.29
C ASP A 13 -11.40 9.90 14.95
N LYS A 14 -10.59 8.87 14.61
CA LYS A 14 -9.91 8.81 13.31
C LYS A 14 -10.91 8.66 12.18
N LEU A 15 -11.95 7.85 12.36
CA LEU A 15 -13.02 7.72 11.38
C LEU A 15 -13.75 9.06 11.16
N ALA A 16 -14.08 9.78 12.24
CA ALA A 16 -14.71 11.10 12.15
C ALA A 16 -13.82 12.10 11.40
N LEU A 17 -12.50 12.06 11.63
CA LEU A 17 -11.54 12.88 10.90
C LEU A 17 -11.50 12.52 9.41
N GLN A 18 -11.46 11.22 9.08
CA GLN A 18 -11.53 10.76 7.69
C GLN A 18 -12.85 11.18 7.02
N SER A 19 -13.99 11.09 7.71
CA SER A 19 -15.27 11.57 7.18
C SER A 19 -15.20 13.04 6.79
N ARG A 20 -14.72 13.91 7.70
CA ARG A 20 -14.55 15.35 7.42
C ARG A 20 -13.62 15.61 6.24
N GLN A 21 -12.53 14.84 6.14
CA GLN A 21 -11.61 14.91 5.00
C GLN A 21 -12.31 14.54 3.68
N MET A 22 -13.08 13.45 3.65
CA MET A 22 -13.81 13.05 2.45
C MET A 22 -14.86 14.09 2.05
N ASP A 23 -15.59 14.65 3.03
CA ASP A 23 -16.58 15.71 2.79
C ASP A 23 -15.91 16.98 2.22
N ALA A 24 -14.79 17.42 2.81
CA ALA A 24 -14.03 18.59 2.35
C ALA A 24 -13.45 18.42 0.94
N LEU A 25 -13.13 17.18 0.55
CA LEU A 25 -12.57 16.85 -0.77
C LEU A 25 -13.65 16.43 -1.79
N GLY A 26 -14.92 16.37 -1.38
CA GLY A 26 -16.04 15.92 -2.20
C GLY A 26 -15.87 14.48 -2.71
N LEU A 27 -15.32 13.58 -1.88
CA LEU A 27 -15.01 12.20 -2.25
C LEU A 27 -16.10 11.24 -1.78
N ASN A 28 -16.61 10.41 -2.68
CA ASN A 28 -17.49 9.29 -2.31
C ASN A 28 -16.66 8.18 -1.66
N TRP A 29 -17.04 7.79 -0.44
CA TRP A 29 -16.26 6.86 0.36
C TRP A 29 -17.10 5.81 1.07
N GLU A 30 -16.43 4.74 1.49
CA GLU A 30 -16.98 3.66 2.30
C GLU A 30 -15.94 3.23 3.33
N ARG A 31 -16.41 3.01 4.56
CA ARG A 31 -15.59 2.44 5.62
C ARG A 31 -15.44 0.93 5.41
N ILE A 32 -14.21 0.45 5.55
CA ILE A 32 -13.89 -0.97 5.73
C ILE A 32 -13.41 -1.15 7.17
N GLY A 33 -14.14 -1.96 7.95
CA GLY A 33 -13.68 -2.35 9.27
C GLY A 33 -12.37 -3.12 9.16
N ALA A 34 -11.34 -2.64 9.85
CA ALA A 34 -10.07 -3.33 9.93
C ALA A 34 -10.27 -4.69 10.61
N ALA A 35 -9.56 -5.72 10.13
CA ALA A 35 -9.55 -7.00 10.78
C ALA A 35 -9.00 -6.91 12.21
N THR A 36 -9.30 -7.91 13.02
CA THR A 36 -8.72 -8.14 14.35
C THR A 36 -8.15 -9.54 14.39
N LEU A 37 -7.36 -9.87 15.41
CA LEU A 37 -6.81 -11.22 15.52
C LEU A 37 -7.88 -12.32 15.60
N ASP A 38 -9.09 -11.97 16.04
CA ASP A 38 -10.22 -12.88 16.15
C ASP A 38 -11.00 -13.01 14.83
N THR A 39 -10.92 -12.00 13.95
CA THR A 39 -11.65 -12.00 12.67
C THR A 39 -10.80 -12.36 11.46
N ILE A 40 -9.46 -12.37 11.57
CA ILE A 40 -8.62 -12.77 10.44
C ILE A 40 -8.89 -14.21 10.03
N THR A 41 -8.99 -14.41 8.71
CA THR A 41 -9.09 -15.74 8.11
C THR A 41 -7.91 -15.96 7.17
N PRO A 42 -7.17 -17.08 7.29
CA PRO A 42 -7.31 -18.13 8.30
C PRO A 42 -6.80 -17.69 9.69
N PRO A 43 -7.13 -18.44 10.77
CA PRO A 43 -6.67 -18.13 12.13
C PRO A 43 -5.16 -17.93 12.25
N THR A 44 -4.72 -17.20 13.29
CA THR A 44 -3.35 -16.68 13.44
C THR A 44 -2.25 -17.75 13.41
N ASP A 45 -2.53 -18.98 13.82
CA ASP A 45 -1.62 -20.12 13.90
C ASP A 45 -1.44 -20.86 12.56
N HIS A 46 -2.35 -20.62 11.61
CA HIS A 46 -2.39 -21.30 10.33
C HIS A 46 -1.12 -21.06 9.49
N LYS A 47 -0.67 -22.11 8.76
CA LYS A 47 0.55 -22.10 7.93
C LYS A 47 0.58 -21.02 6.83
N PHE A 48 -0.58 -20.49 6.47
CA PHE A 48 -0.73 -19.37 5.53
C PHE A 48 0.14 -18.17 5.92
N TRP A 49 0.18 -17.82 7.21
CA TRP A 49 0.95 -16.70 7.74
C TRP A 49 2.47 -16.96 7.82
N ARG A 50 2.93 -18.16 7.45
CA ARG A 50 4.34 -18.58 7.47
C ARG A 50 4.95 -18.65 6.06
N ARG A 51 4.27 -18.11 5.05
CA ARG A 51 4.73 -18.09 3.65
C ARG A 51 5.80 -17.04 3.38
N TRP A 52 5.91 -16.02 4.22
CA TRP A 52 6.95 -15.01 4.12
C TRP A 52 8.35 -15.53 4.46
N HIS A 53 9.37 -14.70 4.26
CA HIS A 53 10.76 -14.99 4.63
C HIS A 53 11.03 -14.81 6.13
N ARG A 54 10.03 -14.42 6.92
CA ARG A 54 10.02 -14.47 8.39
C ARG A 54 8.60 -14.65 8.92
N ILE A 55 8.46 -14.92 10.21
CA ILE A 55 7.14 -14.89 10.88
C ILE A 55 6.61 -13.45 10.84
N MET A 56 5.34 -13.30 10.45
CA MET A 56 4.63 -12.03 10.51
C MET A 56 4.17 -11.75 11.94
N THR A 57 4.26 -10.50 12.36
CA THR A 57 3.70 -10.05 13.64
C THR A 57 2.17 -10.12 13.60
N SER A 58 1.53 -10.07 14.75
CA SER A 58 0.07 -10.00 14.87
C SER A 58 -0.49 -8.79 14.11
N SER A 59 0.15 -7.62 14.23
CA SER A 59 -0.25 -6.41 13.51
C SER A 59 -0.13 -6.55 11.99
N GLU A 60 0.94 -7.17 11.49
CA GLU A 60 1.12 -7.38 10.05
C GLU A 60 0.07 -8.33 9.46
N LYS A 61 -0.36 -9.36 10.21
CA LYS A 61 -1.42 -10.27 9.77
C LYS A 61 -2.76 -9.54 9.66
N VAL A 62 -3.08 -8.73 10.67
CA VAL A 62 -4.29 -7.90 10.72
C VAL A 62 -4.29 -6.91 9.56
N GLN A 63 -3.20 -6.15 9.38
CA GLN A 63 -3.08 -5.17 8.31
C GLN A 63 -3.23 -5.82 6.93
N PHE A 64 -2.54 -6.94 6.69
CA PHE A 64 -2.68 -7.70 5.45
C PHE A 64 -4.13 -8.15 5.21
N ALA A 65 -4.80 -8.70 6.22
CA ALA A 65 -6.19 -9.13 6.11
C ALA A 65 -7.14 -7.96 5.79
N SER A 66 -6.95 -6.80 6.42
CA SER A 66 -7.73 -5.60 6.14
C SER A 66 -7.58 -5.14 4.67
N HIS A 67 -6.34 -5.10 4.16
CA HIS A 67 -6.12 -4.77 2.75
C HIS A 67 -6.64 -5.85 1.81
N PHE A 68 -6.55 -7.14 2.17
CA PHE A 68 -7.11 -8.22 1.38
C PHE A 68 -8.63 -8.06 1.19
N SER A 69 -9.36 -7.68 2.25
CA SER A 69 -10.79 -7.34 2.17
C SER A 69 -11.03 -6.14 1.23
N ALA A 70 -10.20 -5.11 1.29
CA ALA A 70 -10.28 -3.98 0.38
C ALA A 70 -10.02 -4.38 -1.09
N TRP A 71 -9.07 -5.30 -1.34
CA TRP A 71 -8.83 -5.85 -2.68
C TRP A 71 -10.04 -6.61 -3.21
N GLN A 72 -10.70 -7.41 -2.36
CA GLN A 72 -11.93 -8.10 -2.73
C GLN A 72 -13.03 -7.10 -3.10
N ARG A 73 -13.13 -5.98 -2.37
CA ARG A 73 -14.11 -4.92 -2.67
C ARG A 73 -13.85 -4.27 -4.04
N VAL A 74 -12.60 -3.95 -4.36
CA VAL A 74 -12.18 -3.41 -5.68
C VAL A 74 -12.45 -4.42 -6.80
N LEU A 75 -12.13 -5.70 -6.58
CA LEU A 75 -12.38 -6.72 -7.57
C LEU A 75 -13.89 -6.90 -7.83
N HIS A 76 -14.70 -6.92 -6.77
CA HIS A 76 -16.15 -7.10 -6.87
C HIS A 76 -16.85 -5.88 -7.49
N SER A 77 -16.40 -4.66 -7.21
CA SER A 77 -16.98 -3.46 -7.82
C SER A 77 -16.72 -3.36 -9.33
N GLY A 78 -15.71 -4.05 -9.84
CA GLY A 78 -15.27 -3.94 -11.24
C GLY A 78 -14.72 -2.56 -11.60
N GLN A 79 -14.43 -1.72 -10.60
CA GLN A 79 -14.00 -0.33 -10.76
C GLN A 79 -12.76 -0.06 -9.91
N PRO A 80 -11.84 0.82 -10.34
CA PRO A 80 -10.70 1.20 -9.51
C PRO A 80 -11.18 1.81 -8.18
N GLY A 81 -10.40 1.60 -7.12
CA GLY A 81 -10.67 2.12 -5.78
C GLY A 81 -9.42 2.72 -5.14
N LEU A 82 -9.57 3.87 -4.50
CA LEU A 82 -8.54 4.44 -3.62
C LEU A 82 -8.65 3.76 -2.26
N ILE A 83 -7.61 3.07 -1.81
CA ILE A 83 -7.53 2.42 -0.51
C ILE A 83 -6.63 3.26 0.39
N ILE A 84 -7.14 3.66 1.56
CA ILE A 84 -6.38 4.40 2.58
C ILE A 84 -6.54 3.82 3.98
N GLU A 85 -5.51 3.94 4.81
CA GLU A 85 -5.59 3.78 6.26
C GLU A 85 -6.16 5.05 6.92
N ASP A 86 -6.70 4.91 8.13
CA ASP A 86 -7.35 6.00 8.88
C ASP A 86 -6.42 7.10 9.39
N GLY A 87 -5.11 6.90 9.33
CA GLY A 87 -4.07 7.90 9.67
C GLY A 87 -3.52 8.68 8.47
N ILE A 88 -4.23 8.71 7.33
CA ILE A 88 -3.77 9.34 6.09
C ILE A 88 -4.46 10.68 5.83
N LEU A 89 -3.65 11.70 5.57
CA LEU A 89 -4.05 12.99 5.03
C LEU A 89 -3.93 12.99 3.49
N LEU A 90 -4.95 13.46 2.79
CA LEU A 90 -4.99 13.59 1.34
C LEU A 90 -4.83 15.05 0.91
N ALA A 91 -4.08 15.27 -0.15
CA ALA A 91 -3.86 16.59 -0.73
C ALA A 91 -5.12 17.10 -1.45
N SER A 92 -5.30 18.43 -1.52
CA SER A 92 -6.49 19.04 -2.13
C SER A 92 -6.71 18.67 -3.61
N GLY A 93 -5.63 18.32 -4.33
CA GLY A 93 -5.70 17.91 -5.74
C GLY A 93 -6.12 16.46 -5.98
N ILE A 94 -6.42 15.68 -4.92
CA ILE A 94 -6.70 14.24 -5.08
C ILE A 94 -7.94 13.96 -5.94
N HIS A 95 -8.99 14.78 -5.84
CA HIS A 95 -10.22 14.57 -6.60
C HIS A 95 -9.94 14.63 -8.11
N GLU A 96 -9.23 15.65 -8.56
CA GLU A 96 -8.84 15.82 -9.96
C GLU A 96 -7.97 14.66 -10.44
N PHE A 97 -6.97 14.27 -9.63
CA PHE A 97 -6.11 13.12 -9.94
C PHE A 97 -6.91 11.82 -10.11
N LEU A 98 -7.84 11.54 -9.20
CA LEU A 98 -8.69 10.34 -9.27
C LEU A 98 -9.58 10.34 -10.53
N ASN A 99 -10.06 11.50 -10.97
CA ASN A 99 -10.85 11.61 -12.20
C ASN A 99 -10.00 11.36 -13.45
N GLN A 100 -8.75 11.84 -13.49
CA GLN A 100 -7.83 11.59 -14.61
C GLN A 100 -7.53 10.09 -14.79
N ILE A 101 -7.41 9.33 -13.70
CA ILE A 101 -7.04 7.92 -13.74
C ILE A 101 -8.22 6.94 -13.78
N ALA A 102 -9.46 7.42 -13.56
CA ALA A 102 -10.63 6.57 -13.33
C ALA A 102 -10.89 5.57 -14.48
N GLU A 103 -10.71 6.02 -15.71
CA GLU A 103 -10.98 5.25 -16.94
C GLU A 103 -9.70 4.65 -17.56
N MET A 104 -8.55 4.79 -16.89
CA MET A 104 -7.31 4.21 -17.40
C MET A 104 -7.34 2.68 -17.30
N THR A 105 -6.84 2.00 -18.33
CA THR A 105 -6.81 0.53 -18.40
C THR A 105 -5.42 -0.06 -18.16
N VAL A 106 -4.38 0.75 -18.29
CA VAL A 106 -2.98 0.32 -18.14
C VAL A 106 -2.58 0.16 -16.67
N PRO A 107 -2.73 1.18 -15.80
CA PRO A 107 -2.30 1.05 -14.41
C PRO A 107 -3.05 -0.07 -13.69
N GLN A 108 -2.33 -0.83 -12.88
CA GLN A 108 -2.91 -1.87 -12.02
C GLN A 108 -2.84 -1.45 -10.55
N HIS A 109 -1.88 -0.59 -10.22
CA HIS A 109 -1.64 -0.06 -8.89
C HIS A 109 -1.00 1.32 -9.03
N ILE A 110 -1.43 2.28 -8.23
CA ILE A 110 -0.83 3.61 -8.14
C ILE A 110 -0.69 3.97 -6.67
N THR A 111 0.54 4.00 -6.14
CA THR A 111 0.74 4.57 -4.80
C THR A 111 0.70 6.09 -4.89
N ILE A 112 -0.02 6.71 -3.95
CA ILE A 112 -0.13 8.16 -3.84
C ILE A 112 0.55 8.67 -2.57
N GLN A 113 1.06 7.77 -1.73
CA GLN A 113 1.70 8.09 -0.47
C GLN A 113 3.11 8.66 -0.70
N ALA A 114 3.45 9.67 0.08
CA ALA A 114 4.80 10.14 0.26
C ALA A 114 5.66 9.06 0.91
N SER A 115 6.92 9.00 0.51
CA SER A 115 7.92 8.19 1.19
C SER A 115 9.26 8.89 1.13
N ASP A 116 9.98 8.86 2.25
CA ASP A 116 11.36 9.36 2.33
C ASP A 116 12.34 8.47 1.56
N ASP A 117 11.96 7.21 1.34
CA ASP A 117 12.78 6.24 0.64
C ASP A 117 12.81 6.48 -0.87
N LYS A 118 13.99 6.29 -1.45
CA LYS A 118 14.16 6.36 -2.91
C LYS A 118 13.51 5.15 -3.58
N LYS A 119 12.71 5.42 -4.60
CA LYS A 119 12.08 4.40 -5.45
C LYS A 119 12.80 4.33 -6.80
N LEU A 120 12.84 3.14 -7.40
CA LEU A 120 13.31 2.97 -8.78
C LEU A 120 12.14 3.24 -9.73
N VAL A 121 12.13 4.43 -10.32
CA VAL A 121 11.02 4.93 -11.15
C VAL A 121 11.49 5.31 -12.56
N SER A 122 10.55 5.50 -13.48
CA SER A 122 10.86 6.04 -14.81
C SER A 122 11.50 7.43 -14.72
N LYS A 123 12.44 7.67 -15.64
CA LYS A 123 13.10 8.96 -15.82
C LYS A 123 12.12 10.06 -16.24
N THR A 124 11.08 9.70 -16.97
CA THR A 124 10.02 10.62 -17.43
C THR A 124 8.75 10.44 -16.61
N LEU A 125 7.96 11.50 -16.53
CA LEU A 125 6.57 11.40 -16.11
C LEU A 125 5.78 10.67 -17.20
N ASP A 126 4.64 10.14 -16.81
CA ASP A 126 3.56 9.82 -17.73
C ASP A 126 3.12 11.08 -18.50
N ALA A 127 2.63 10.90 -19.72
CA ALA A 127 2.36 12.00 -20.63
C ALA A 127 1.12 12.82 -20.20
N ASP A 128 0.12 12.13 -19.63
CA ASP A 128 -1.21 12.70 -19.40
C ASP A 128 -1.49 12.92 -17.91
N VAL A 129 -0.85 12.12 -17.05
CA VAL A 129 -1.11 12.11 -15.60
C VAL A 129 0.19 12.40 -14.85
N PRO A 130 0.18 13.21 -13.76
CA PRO A 130 1.38 13.50 -12.96
C PRO A 130 1.79 12.28 -12.12
N MET A 131 2.33 11.25 -12.78
CA MET A 131 2.79 10.02 -12.16
C MET A 131 3.99 9.43 -12.89
N ARG A 132 4.71 8.52 -12.23
CA ARG A 132 5.85 7.80 -12.79
C ARG A 132 5.65 6.31 -12.70
N ARG A 133 6.09 5.60 -13.73
CA ARG A 133 6.20 4.14 -13.68
C ARG A 133 7.12 3.71 -12.55
N ILE A 134 6.67 2.79 -11.72
CA ILE A 134 7.49 2.12 -10.71
C ILE A 134 8.05 0.83 -11.31
N TYR A 135 9.36 0.65 -11.14
CA TYR A 135 10.03 -0.62 -11.43
C TYR A 135 10.42 -1.37 -10.16
N GLN A 136 10.71 -0.63 -9.08
CA GLN A 136 10.99 -1.21 -7.76
C GLN A 136 10.64 -0.19 -6.68
N ASP A 137 9.80 -0.63 -5.74
CA ASP A 137 9.30 0.16 -4.61
C ASP A 137 9.36 -0.69 -3.35
N TYR A 138 9.48 -0.06 -2.18
CA TYR A 138 9.51 -0.73 -0.89
C TYR A 138 8.50 -0.16 0.12
N THR A 139 7.74 0.87 -0.24
CA THR A 139 6.95 1.66 0.72
C THR A 139 5.67 2.24 0.10
N GLY A 140 4.77 2.71 0.95
CA GLY A 140 3.61 3.49 0.51
C GLY A 140 2.32 2.69 0.40
N SER A 141 2.16 1.65 1.22
CA SER A 141 0.96 0.81 1.29
C SER A 141 -0.20 1.40 2.08
N ALA A 142 -0.03 2.52 2.78
CA ALA A 142 -1.11 3.10 3.56
C ALA A 142 -2.05 3.96 2.69
N ALA A 143 -1.64 4.37 1.49
CA ALA A 143 -2.50 5.09 0.54
C ALA A 143 -2.16 4.78 -0.93
N TYR A 144 -3.06 4.08 -1.62
CA TYR A 144 -2.87 3.70 -3.02
C TYR A 144 -4.19 3.43 -3.75
N VAL A 145 -4.18 3.65 -5.06
CA VAL A 145 -5.26 3.23 -5.97
C VAL A 145 -4.96 1.83 -6.49
N LEU A 146 -5.97 0.97 -6.46
CA LEU A 146 -5.91 -0.38 -7.00
C LEU A 146 -6.97 -0.55 -8.08
N PHE A 147 -6.58 -1.11 -9.21
CA PHE A 147 -7.49 -1.41 -10.32
C PHE A 147 -7.95 -2.88 -10.23
N PRO A 148 -9.10 -3.25 -10.83
CA PRO A 148 -9.64 -4.61 -10.74
C PRO A 148 -8.66 -5.70 -11.14
N LEU A 149 -7.88 -5.48 -12.22
CA LEU A 149 -6.84 -6.41 -12.64
C LEU A 149 -5.71 -6.53 -11.61
N GLY A 150 -5.31 -5.41 -11.00
CA GLY A 150 -4.35 -5.40 -9.90
C GLY A 150 -4.86 -6.15 -8.68
N ALA A 151 -6.11 -5.92 -8.28
CA ALA A 151 -6.76 -6.63 -7.19
C ALA A 151 -6.81 -8.15 -7.43
N SER A 152 -7.21 -8.58 -8.64
CA SER A 152 -7.22 -9.99 -9.03
C SER A 152 -5.84 -10.65 -8.90
N LYS A 153 -4.79 -9.96 -9.36
CA LYS A 153 -3.40 -10.43 -9.21
C LYS A 153 -2.99 -10.53 -7.74
N MET A 154 -3.26 -9.51 -6.93
CA MET A 154 -2.92 -9.50 -5.50
C MET A 154 -3.60 -10.64 -4.74
N ILE A 155 -4.91 -10.84 -4.96
CA ILE A 155 -5.68 -11.93 -4.37
C ILE A 155 -5.12 -13.30 -4.81
N SER A 156 -4.87 -13.47 -6.11
CA SER A 156 -4.29 -14.71 -6.67
C SER A 156 -2.92 -15.02 -6.07
N ARG A 157 -2.08 -13.99 -5.85
CA ARG A 157 -0.76 -14.12 -5.24
C ARG A 157 -0.84 -14.51 -3.77
N ALA A 158 -1.76 -13.91 -3.01
CA ALA A 158 -2.01 -14.29 -1.61
C ALA A 158 -2.43 -15.75 -1.48
N ALA A 159 -3.29 -16.23 -2.38
CA ALA A 159 -3.73 -17.61 -2.42
C ALA A 159 -2.59 -18.59 -2.74
N LYS A 160 -1.75 -18.27 -3.73
CA LYS A 160 -0.81 -19.21 -4.35
C LYS A 160 0.64 -19.12 -3.87
N VAL A 161 1.14 -17.92 -3.55
CA VAL A 161 2.58 -17.64 -3.51
C VAL A 161 3.02 -17.13 -2.15
N VAL A 162 2.59 -15.93 -1.77
CA VAL A 162 3.15 -15.21 -0.63
C VAL A 162 2.08 -14.44 0.11
N VAL A 163 2.16 -14.52 1.43
CA VAL A 163 1.51 -13.64 2.39
C VAL A 163 2.66 -12.97 3.13
N ALA A 164 2.66 -11.64 3.14
CA ALA A 164 3.77 -10.82 3.61
C ALA A 164 3.22 -9.56 4.28
N PRO A 165 4.05 -8.80 5.03
CA PRO A 165 3.71 -7.42 5.40
C PRO A 165 3.28 -6.64 4.15
N ILE A 166 2.28 -5.76 4.28
CA ILE A 166 1.58 -5.20 3.12
C ILE A 166 2.49 -4.47 2.14
N ASP A 167 3.45 -3.66 2.62
CA ASP A 167 4.45 -3.01 1.77
C ASP A 167 5.23 -4.02 0.94
N ALA A 168 5.65 -5.12 1.58
CA ALA A 168 6.37 -6.18 0.90
C ALA A 168 5.48 -6.98 -0.06
N ALA A 169 4.21 -7.18 0.27
CA ALA A 169 3.26 -7.86 -0.60
C ALA A 169 3.05 -7.11 -1.91
N ILE A 170 2.91 -5.78 -1.85
CA ILE A 170 2.78 -4.90 -3.02
C ILE A 170 4.12 -4.79 -3.76
N SER A 171 5.23 -4.54 -3.04
CA SER A 171 6.60 -4.45 -3.58
C SER A 171 7.01 -5.69 -4.38
N ASP A 172 6.74 -6.89 -3.84
CA ASP A 172 7.15 -8.14 -4.47
C ASP A 172 6.21 -8.55 -5.62
N ALA A 173 5.09 -7.86 -5.82
CA ALA A 173 4.17 -8.03 -6.96
C ALA A 173 4.72 -7.37 -8.23
N ARG A 174 5.90 -7.82 -8.66
CA ARG A 174 6.65 -7.33 -9.83
C ARG A 174 5.90 -7.45 -11.16
N ASP A 175 4.88 -8.30 -11.22
CA ASP A 175 3.99 -8.44 -12.37
C ASP A 175 2.88 -7.38 -12.42
N LEU A 176 2.77 -6.52 -11.40
CA LEU A 176 1.87 -5.37 -11.41
C LEU A 176 2.40 -4.24 -12.28
N VAL A 177 1.45 -3.61 -12.96
CA VAL A 177 1.70 -2.39 -13.71
C VAL A 177 1.55 -1.19 -12.74
N SER A 178 2.59 -0.96 -11.94
CA SER A 178 2.59 0.02 -10.83
C SER A 178 3.10 1.41 -11.20
N PHE A 179 2.50 2.45 -10.61
CA PHE A 179 2.91 3.84 -10.73
C PHE A 179 2.96 4.55 -9.36
N GLN A 180 3.64 5.68 -9.32
CA GLN A 180 3.74 6.60 -8.18
C GLN A 180 3.22 7.96 -8.63
N ALA A 181 2.22 8.53 -7.94
CA ALA A 181 1.87 9.93 -8.15
C ALA A 181 3.07 10.83 -7.81
N ASP A 182 3.40 11.79 -8.69
CA ASP A 182 4.53 12.71 -8.54
C ASP A 182 4.06 14.14 -8.91
N PRO A 183 3.70 14.97 -7.91
CA PRO A 183 3.94 14.80 -6.48
C PRO A 183 3.04 13.74 -5.81
N ALA A 184 3.50 13.21 -4.68
CA ALA A 184 2.69 12.36 -3.80
C ALA A 184 1.52 13.16 -3.21
N LEU A 185 0.32 12.56 -3.21
CA LEU A 185 -0.94 13.19 -2.82
C LEU A 185 -1.46 12.73 -1.46
N ALA A 186 -0.67 11.94 -0.72
CA ALA A 186 -1.02 11.46 0.60
C ALA A 186 0.18 11.46 1.54
N THR A 187 -0.03 11.82 2.81
CA THR A 187 0.96 11.73 3.88
C THR A 187 0.32 11.22 5.17
N HIS A 188 1.12 10.86 6.17
CA HIS A 188 0.60 10.55 7.49
C HIS A 188 0.16 11.83 8.21
N MET A 189 -0.95 11.77 8.95
CA MET A 189 -1.40 12.89 9.78
C MET A 189 -0.43 13.18 10.93
N ASP A 190 0.30 12.16 11.40
CA ASP A 190 1.31 12.27 12.46
C ASP A 190 2.72 12.06 11.87
N ASP A 191 3.38 13.12 11.43
CA ASP A 191 4.78 13.07 10.98
C ASP A 191 5.77 12.66 12.10
N SER A 192 5.33 12.66 13.37
CA SER A 192 6.10 12.20 14.52
C SER A 192 6.20 10.67 14.64
N ASP A 193 5.31 9.92 13.99
CA ASP A 193 5.21 8.45 14.11
C ASP A 193 6.04 7.69 13.05
N THR A 194 6.71 8.43 12.17
CA THR A 194 7.73 7.90 11.24
C THR A 194 8.77 7.05 11.97
N LYS A 195 9.17 7.44 13.19
CA LYS A 195 10.19 6.72 13.98
C LYS A 195 9.76 5.33 14.45
N ASN A 196 8.47 5.08 14.69
CA ASN A 196 8.00 3.77 15.17
C ASN A 196 7.80 2.75 14.06
N ARG A 197 7.58 3.19 12.81
CA ARG A 197 7.42 2.29 11.65
C ARG A 197 8.77 1.74 11.13
N PHE A 198 9.86 2.46 11.36
CA PHE A 198 11.23 2.01 11.07
C PHE A 198 11.92 1.27 12.23
N ALA A 199 11.22 1.05 13.35
CA ALA A 199 11.70 0.08 14.31
C ALA A 199 11.89 -1.24 13.55
N LEU A 200 13.15 -1.67 13.39
CA LEU A 200 13.46 -2.99 12.84
C LEU A 200 12.49 -3.94 13.54
N PRO A 201 11.64 -4.68 12.79
CA PRO A 201 10.60 -5.48 13.40
C PRO A 201 11.28 -6.27 14.50
N GLU A 202 10.78 -6.14 15.74
CA GLU A 202 11.32 -6.91 16.86
C GLU A 202 11.57 -8.29 16.32
N THR A 203 12.85 -8.69 16.32
CA THR A 203 13.20 -9.97 15.76
C THR A 203 12.52 -10.96 16.68
N VAL A 204 11.35 -11.45 16.26
CA VAL A 204 10.66 -12.53 16.93
C VAL A 204 11.72 -13.61 17.01
N LYS A 205 12.27 -13.82 18.22
CA LYS A 205 13.40 -14.74 18.43
C LYS A 205 12.86 -16.12 18.12
N VAL A 206 13.05 -16.55 16.87
CA VAL A 206 12.49 -17.83 16.44
C VAL A 206 13.48 -18.93 16.82
N ASN A 207 13.20 -19.63 17.92
CA ASN A 207 13.70 -20.99 18.16
C ASN A 207 12.99 -21.96 17.18
N SER A 208 13.22 -21.84 15.86
CA SER A 208 12.60 -22.78 14.89
C SER A 208 13.61 -23.53 14.04
N ASN A 209 13.27 -24.80 13.82
CA ASN A 209 13.88 -25.73 12.88
C ASN A 209 13.78 -25.26 11.40
N ASN A 210 13.12 -24.14 11.09
CA ASN A 210 12.86 -23.66 9.72
C ASN A 210 13.77 -22.49 9.28
N ARG A 211 14.84 -22.18 10.02
CA ARG A 211 15.75 -21.05 9.74
C ARG A 211 16.34 -21.11 8.32
N LEU A 212 16.64 -22.30 7.81
CA LEU A 212 17.17 -22.49 6.45
C LEU A 212 16.15 -22.10 5.38
N VAL A 213 14.89 -22.53 5.52
CA VAL A 213 13.81 -22.21 4.56
C VAL A 213 13.61 -20.70 4.44
N PHE A 214 13.57 -20.00 5.57
CA PHE A 214 13.47 -18.53 5.59
C PHE A 214 14.67 -17.85 4.93
N ARG A 215 15.88 -18.36 5.16
CA ARG A 215 17.10 -17.83 4.53
C ARG A 215 17.08 -18.04 3.02
N CYS A 216 16.72 -19.23 2.53
CA CYS A 216 16.60 -19.51 1.10
C CYS A 216 15.56 -18.60 0.43
N ARG A 217 14.39 -18.43 1.04
CA ARG A 217 13.37 -17.49 0.54
C ARG A 217 13.88 -16.06 0.48
N ARG A 218 14.60 -15.61 1.51
CA ARG A 218 15.19 -14.26 1.53
C ARG A 218 16.22 -14.08 0.41
N ILE A 219 17.11 -15.06 0.21
CA ILE A 219 18.10 -15.02 -0.88
C ILE A 219 17.40 -14.94 -2.24
N ASN A 220 16.42 -15.80 -2.48
CA ASN A 220 15.66 -15.79 -3.74
C ASN A 220 14.95 -14.46 -3.99
N ALA A 221 14.36 -13.85 -2.95
CA ALA A 221 13.74 -12.53 -3.06
C ALA A 221 14.76 -11.43 -3.40
N GLN A 222 15.95 -11.47 -2.78
CA GLN A 222 17.02 -10.50 -3.08
C GLN A 222 17.61 -10.67 -4.48
N LEU A 223 17.81 -11.91 -4.94
CA LEU A 223 18.24 -12.19 -6.31
C LEU A 223 17.21 -11.68 -7.32
N ALA A 224 15.93 -11.95 -7.08
CA ALA A 224 14.86 -11.47 -7.93
C ALA A 224 14.80 -9.92 -8.00
N LYS A 225 15.05 -9.24 -6.87
CA LYS A 225 15.18 -7.78 -6.81
C LYS A 225 16.40 -7.29 -7.59
N GLY A 226 17.54 -7.96 -7.48
CA GLY A 226 18.75 -7.63 -8.23
C GLY A 226 18.57 -7.76 -9.74
N ILE A 227 17.93 -8.85 -10.20
CA ILE A 227 17.62 -9.06 -11.63
C ILE A 227 16.69 -7.96 -12.14
N ASN A 228 15.63 -7.65 -11.39
CA ASN A 228 14.67 -6.62 -11.77
C ASN A 228 15.32 -5.24 -11.84
N PHE A 229 16.19 -4.91 -10.88
CA PHE A 229 16.99 -3.70 -10.90
C PHE A 229 17.84 -3.60 -12.17
N LEU A 230 18.60 -4.64 -12.50
CA LEU A 230 19.45 -4.65 -13.70
C LEU A 230 18.64 -4.52 -14.99
N ALA A 231 17.50 -5.21 -15.09
CA ALA A 231 16.62 -5.15 -16.25
C ALA A 231 16.09 -3.73 -16.52
N TYR A 232 15.73 -2.99 -15.47
CA TYR A 232 15.14 -1.66 -15.60
C TYR A 232 16.12 -0.50 -15.43
N ARG A 233 17.38 -0.77 -15.04
CA ARG A 233 18.41 0.26 -14.81
C ARG A 233 18.60 1.25 -15.98
N PRO A 234 18.53 0.85 -17.27
CA PRO A 234 18.71 1.79 -18.38
C PRO A 234 17.61 2.85 -18.49
N ILE A 235 16.37 2.50 -18.11
CA ILE A 235 15.18 3.34 -18.27
C ILE A 235 14.67 3.96 -16.95
N SER A 236 15.40 3.76 -15.86
CA SER A 236 14.98 4.18 -14.52
C SER A 236 15.99 5.07 -13.81
N VAL A 237 15.52 5.69 -12.73
CA VAL A 237 16.28 6.52 -11.80
C VAL A 237 15.83 6.25 -10.37
N TYR A 238 16.76 6.31 -9.42
CA TYR A 238 16.43 6.37 -8.00
C TYR A 238 16.09 7.79 -7.60
N ARG A 239 14.87 8.00 -7.11
CA ARG A 239 14.42 9.33 -6.68
C ARG A 239 13.42 9.22 -5.52
N THR A 240 13.48 10.19 -4.62
CA THR A 240 12.44 10.47 -3.63
C THR A 240 11.39 11.36 -4.28
N VAL A 241 10.11 11.06 -4.05
CA VAL A 241 9.00 11.79 -4.67
C VAL A 241 8.63 12.98 -3.79
N SER A 242 8.44 14.16 -4.38
CA SER A 242 8.03 15.33 -3.60
C SER A 242 6.60 15.18 -3.10
N VAL A 243 6.33 15.71 -1.91
CA VAL A 243 4.98 15.73 -1.34
C VAL A 243 4.22 16.94 -1.87
N ALA A 244 2.92 16.79 -2.11
CA ALA A 244 2.05 17.90 -2.44
C ALA A 244 2.06 18.98 -1.35
N THR A 245 1.85 20.23 -1.75
CA THR A 245 1.98 21.41 -0.87
C THR A 245 0.64 21.99 -0.41
N LYS A 246 -0.48 21.53 -1.00
CA LYS A 246 -1.83 22.01 -0.69
C LYS A 246 -2.64 20.91 -0.02
N TRP A 247 -3.12 21.20 1.19
CA TRP A 247 -3.87 20.30 2.04
C TRP A 247 -5.22 20.92 2.40
N PRO A 248 -6.30 20.13 2.56
CA PRO A 248 -7.59 20.65 3.00
C PRO A 248 -7.49 21.19 4.44
N ASP A 249 -8.24 22.26 4.72
CA ASP A 249 -8.45 22.73 6.10
C ASP A 249 -9.52 21.85 6.75
N LEU A 250 -9.10 21.02 7.71
CA LEU A 250 -10.00 20.10 8.43
C LEU A 250 -10.54 20.70 9.73
N GLY A 251 -10.25 21.97 10.02
CA GLY A 251 -10.70 22.64 11.25
C GLY A 251 -10.13 22.02 12.52
N LEU A 252 -8.99 21.33 12.43
CA LEU A 252 -8.28 20.78 13.58
C LEU A 252 -7.73 21.94 14.40
N LYS A 253 -8.12 22.03 15.69
CA LYS A 253 -7.50 22.97 16.62
C LYS A 253 -6.02 22.59 16.73
N LYS A 254 -5.14 23.54 16.41
CA LYS A 254 -3.69 23.43 16.64
C LYS A 254 -3.37 23.27 18.12
#